data_AF-A0A7W0R4P9-F1
#
_entry.id   AF-A0A7W0R4P9-F1
#
_cell.length_a   1.000
_cell.length_b   1.000
_cell.length_c   1.000
_cell.angle_alpha   90.00
_cell.angle_beta   90.00
_cell.angle_gamma   90.00
#
_symmetry.space_group_name_H-M   'P 1'
#
loop_
_entity.id
_entity.type
_entity.pdbx_description
1 polymer ?
#
loop_
_entity_poly.entity_id
_entity_poly.type
_entity_poly.pdbx_seq_one_letter_code
_entity_poly.pdbx_strand_id
1 'polypeptide(L)'
;MSQSIDYTERIPNNVDLAGDRRLQRALEAWQPAFLNWWAEMGPTLDTSDVYLRTAVAVGREGWAHFDHVALPEYRWGVFLSERDQERKIAFGASKGEDVWQQVPGEYRAELQRLIVIQGDTEPASVEQQRRLGLTAPSLYDLRNLFQVNVEEGRHLWAMVYLLHAYFGREGRDEADALLIRNSGSEDSPRILGAFNEETPDWLSFFMFTYFTDRDGKYQLGTLKESAFDPLSRTCEFMLKEEAHHMFVGTTGIDRVVKRSTELMREHQTEEIAPHGGIALNVI
;
A
#
# COMPACT_ATOMS: atom_id res chain seq x y z
N MET A 1 10.73 22.18 -10.88
CA MET A 1 9.27 22.26 -11.09
C MET A 1 8.75 20.89 -10.76
N SER A 2 7.79 20.74 -9.85
CA SER A 2 7.29 19.41 -9.52
C SER A 2 6.66 18.79 -10.76
N GLN A 3 6.94 17.51 -11.03
CA GLN A 3 6.23 16.78 -12.08
C GLN A 3 4.77 16.61 -11.66
N SER A 4 3.86 17.20 -12.42
CA SER A 4 2.41 16.98 -12.31
C SER A 4 2.06 15.58 -12.82
N ILE A 5 1.13 14.90 -12.15
CA ILE A 5 0.63 13.60 -12.61
C ILE A 5 -0.40 13.83 -13.74
N ASP A 6 -0.29 13.07 -14.82
CA ASP A 6 -1.27 13.10 -15.90
C ASP A 6 -2.50 12.27 -15.52
N TYR A 7 -3.66 12.93 -15.40
CA TYR A 7 -4.95 12.30 -15.10
C TYR A 7 -5.82 12.05 -16.33
N THR A 8 -5.38 12.47 -17.52
CA THR A 8 -6.11 12.32 -18.78
C THR A 8 -6.05 10.89 -19.32
N GLU A 9 -5.00 10.15 -18.97
CA GLU A 9 -4.83 8.74 -19.33
C GLU A 9 -5.67 7.81 -18.47
N ARG A 10 -5.90 6.57 -18.93
CA ARG A 10 -6.62 5.55 -18.16
C ARG A 10 -5.94 5.21 -16.84
N ILE A 11 -4.60 5.17 -16.83
CA ILE A 11 -3.76 4.93 -15.66
C ILE A 11 -2.97 6.21 -15.37
N PRO A 12 -3.34 7.00 -14.33
CA PRO A 12 -2.62 8.21 -14.02
C PRO A 12 -1.15 7.92 -13.70
N ASN A 13 -0.22 8.72 -14.23
CA ASN A 13 1.20 8.45 -14.01
C ASN A 13 2.11 9.68 -14.19
N ASN A 14 3.37 9.54 -13.77
CA ASN A 14 4.45 10.49 -14.05
C ASN A 14 5.69 9.83 -14.68
N VAL A 15 5.50 8.68 -15.35
CA VAL A 15 6.58 7.86 -15.91
C VAL A 15 6.58 7.80 -17.44
N ASP A 16 5.82 8.69 -18.08
CA ASP A 16 5.66 8.76 -19.55
C ASP A 16 5.13 7.43 -20.13
N LEU A 17 4.05 6.91 -19.54
CA LEU A 17 3.48 5.63 -19.98
C LEU A 17 2.98 5.68 -21.43
N ALA A 18 2.41 6.81 -21.89
CA ALA A 18 2.04 7.00 -23.29
C ALA A 18 3.23 6.92 -24.27
N GLY A 19 4.45 7.25 -23.82
CA GLY A 19 5.68 7.09 -24.58
C GLY A 19 6.03 5.62 -24.87
N ASP A 20 5.65 4.69 -23.98
CA ASP A 20 5.83 3.24 -24.15
C ASP A 20 4.48 2.52 -24.36
N ARG A 21 3.98 2.56 -25.59
CA ARG A 21 2.72 1.91 -25.99
C ARG A 21 2.67 0.41 -25.69
N ARG A 22 3.82 -0.27 -25.64
CA ARG A 22 3.85 -1.71 -25.36
C ARG A 22 3.59 -1.95 -23.87
N LEU A 23 4.27 -1.18 -23.01
CA LEU A 23 4.07 -1.23 -21.57
C LEU A 23 2.65 -0.78 -21.18
N GLN A 24 2.18 0.33 -21.74
CA GLN A 24 0.83 0.86 -21.51
C GLN A 24 -0.23 -0.22 -21.79
N ARG A 25 -0.19 -0.85 -22.96
CA ARG A 25 -1.12 -1.94 -23.32
C ARG A 25 -1.05 -3.13 -22.38
N ALA A 26 0.15 -3.49 -21.90
CA ALA A 26 0.32 -4.62 -20.99
C ALA A 26 -0.33 -4.33 -19.63
N LEU A 27 -0.16 -3.12 -19.10
CA LEU A 27 -0.80 -2.70 -17.84
C LEU A 27 -2.32 -2.55 -17.99
N GLU A 28 -2.79 -1.97 -19.11
CA GLU A 28 -4.22 -1.87 -19.41
C GLU A 28 -4.90 -3.23 -19.61
N ALA A 29 -4.15 -4.23 -20.06
CA ALA A 29 -4.63 -5.61 -20.17
C ALA A 29 -4.70 -6.33 -18.81
N TRP A 30 -3.84 -5.96 -17.85
CA TRP A 30 -3.85 -6.47 -16.48
C TRP A 30 -4.93 -5.78 -15.61
N GLN A 31 -5.26 -4.52 -15.89
CA GLN A 31 -6.23 -3.74 -15.10
C GLN A 31 -7.59 -4.46 -14.86
N PRO A 32 -8.23 -5.12 -15.84
CA PRO A 32 -9.49 -5.81 -15.58
C PRO A 32 -9.36 -6.93 -14.54
N ALA A 33 -8.23 -7.65 -14.51
CA ALA A 33 -7.99 -8.68 -13.49
C ALA A 33 -7.85 -8.07 -12.10
N PHE A 34 -7.14 -6.94 -11.99
CA PHE A 34 -7.06 -6.17 -10.74
C PHE A 34 -8.43 -5.69 -10.27
N LEU A 35 -9.27 -5.15 -11.17
CA LEU A 35 -10.60 -4.68 -10.81
C LEU A 35 -11.53 -5.83 -10.40
N ASN A 36 -11.41 -7.00 -11.01
CA ASN A 36 -12.13 -8.20 -10.59
C ASN A 36 -11.67 -8.64 -9.18
N TRP A 37 -10.37 -8.70 -8.93
CA TRP A 37 -9.84 -8.97 -7.60
C TRP A 37 -10.33 -7.94 -6.57
N TRP A 38 -10.31 -6.65 -6.90
CA TRP A 38 -10.82 -5.60 -6.01
C TRP A 38 -12.31 -5.77 -5.69
N ALA A 39 -13.13 -6.14 -6.67
CA ALA A 39 -14.55 -6.41 -6.47
C ALA A 39 -14.78 -7.65 -5.58
N GLU A 40 -13.95 -8.68 -5.71
CA GLU A 40 -14.09 -9.95 -4.99
C GLU A 40 -13.48 -9.91 -3.58
N MET A 41 -12.36 -9.22 -3.41
CA MET A 41 -11.49 -9.27 -2.22
C MET A 41 -11.30 -7.92 -1.53
N GLY A 42 -11.71 -6.82 -2.17
CA GLY A 42 -11.74 -5.50 -1.56
C GLY A 42 -12.84 -5.32 -0.52
N PRO A 43 -13.06 -4.07 -0.05
CA PRO A 43 -14.01 -3.78 1.01
C PRO A 43 -15.42 -4.34 0.76
N THR A 44 -15.96 -5.03 1.76
CA THR A 44 -17.26 -5.74 1.67
C THR A 44 -18.45 -4.79 1.85
N LEU A 45 -18.27 -3.69 2.57
CA LEU A 45 -19.33 -2.71 2.75
C LEU A 45 -19.54 -1.96 1.43
N ASP A 46 -20.75 -2.06 0.88
CA ASP A 46 -21.13 -1.29 -0.29
C ASP A 46 -21.22 0.20 0.04
N THR A 47 -20.61 1.03 -0.80
CA THR A 47 -20.49 2.48 -0.60
C THR A 47 -20.76 3.18 -1.92
N SER A 48 -21.52 4.28 -1.87
CA SER A 48 -21.83 5.08 -3.06
C SER A 48 -20.72 6.09 -3.36
N ASP A 49 -20.18 6.70 -2.31
CA ASP A 49 -19.09 7.67 -2.38
C ASP A 49 -18.25 7.66 -1.09
N VAL A 50 -16.94 7.84 -1.25
CA VAL A 50 -16.01 7.94 -0.13
C VAL A 50 -15.13 9.16 -0.35
N TYR A 51 -15.00 10.01 0.66
CA TYR A 51 -14.10 11.15 0.62
C TYR A 51 -12.64 10.71 0.78
N LEU A 52 -11.95 10.55 -0.35
CA LEU A 52 -10.61 9.97 -0.43
C LEU A 52 -9.58 10.97 -0.96
N ARG A 53 -8.35 10.76 -0.53
CA ARG A 53 -7.15 11.36 -1.10
C ARG A 53 -6.77 10.61 -2.36
N THR A 54 -6.38 11.37 -3.38
CA THR A 54 -5.73 10.88 -4.61
C THR A 54 -4.50 11.73 -4.91
N ALA A 55 -3.40 11.10 -5.32
CA ALA A 55 -2.12 11.80 -5.50
C ALA A 55 -2.04 12.54 -6.85
N VAL A 56 -1.91 13.87 -6.85
CA VAL A 56 -1.87 14.73 -8.06
C VAL A 56 -0.49 15.27 -8.43
N ALA A 57 0.48 15.15 -7.53
CA ALA A 57 1.88 15.44 -7.82
C ALA A 57 2.82 14.53 -7.01
N VAL A 58 4.11 14.51 -7.38
CA VAL A 58 5.15 13.74 -6.64
C VAL A 58 6.04 14.60 -5.74
N GLY A 59 5.80 15.92 -5.69
CA GLY A 59 6.53 16.87 -4.84
C GLY A 59 6.20 16.77 -3.35
N ARG A 60 6.72 17.72 -2.55
CA ARG A 60 6.37 17.87 -1.12
C ARG A 60 5.08 18.67 -0.91
N GLU A 61 4.80 19.66 -1.76
CA GLU A 61 3.62 20.52 -1.67
C GLU A 61 2.56 20.14 -2.69
N GLY A 62 1.29 20.22 -2.31
CA GLY A 62 0.15 20.04 -3.22
C GLY A 62 0.03 18.66 -3.85
N TRP A 63 0.64 17.63 -3.26
CA TRP A 63 0.68 16.28 -3.83
C TRP A 63 -0.65 15.53 -3.75
N ALA A 64 -1.58 16.00 -2.92
CA ALA A 64 -2.83 15.32 -2.59
C ALA A 64 -4.04 16.19 -2.96
N HIS A 65 -5.01 15.59 -3.66
CA HIS A 65 -6.35 16.12 -3.88
C HIS A 65 -7.35 15.26 -3.12
N PHE A 66 -8.39 15.87 -2.54
CA PHE A 66 -9.45 15.15 -1.85
C PHE A 66 -10.78 15.40 -2.54
N ASP A 67 -11.49 14.32 -2.84
CA ASP A 67 -12.84 14.39 -3.40
C ASP A 67 -13.64 13.11 -3.05
N HIS A 68 -14.94 13.14 -3.31
CA HIS A 68 -15.80 11.98 -3.21
C HIS A 68 -15.64 11.11 -4.46
N VAL A 69 -15.34 9.83 -4.25
CA VAL A 69 -15.18 8.85 -5.33
C VAL A 69 -15.77 7.51 -4.89
N ALA A 70 -16.43 6.81 -5.82
CA ALA A 70 -16.80 5.42 -5.60
C ALA A 70 -15.54 4.56 -5.61
N LEU A 71 -15.39 3.62 -4.66
CA LEU A 71 -14.17 2.82 -4.53
C LEU A 71 -13.74 2.12 -5.84
N PRO A 72 -14.65 1.51 -6.64
CA PRO A 72 -14.26 0.89 -7.92
C PRO A 72 -13.80 1.88 -8.99
N GLU A 73 -14.13 3.17 -8.85
CA GLU A 73 -13.75 4.26 -9.75
C GLU A 73 -12.47 4.97 -9.31
N TYR A 74 -11.85 4.52 -8.21
CA TYR A 74 -10.60 5.08 -7.74
C TYR A 74 -9.53 5.03 -8.84
N ARG A 75 -8.76 6.10 -8.95
CA ARG A 75 -7.82 6.31 -10.05
C ARG A 75 -6.43 5.81 -9.65
N TRP A 76 -6.27 4.49 -9.57
CA TRP A 76 -4.98 3.87 -9.26
C TRP A 76 -3.93 4.21 -10.31
N GLY A 77 -2.83 4.80 -9.87
CA GLY A 77 -1.77 5.31 -10.74
C GLY A 77 -0.36 4.85 -10.36
N VAL A 78 0.59 5.14 -11.25
CA VAL A 78 2.01 4.79 -11.11
C VAL A 78 2.82 6.06 -10.88
N PHE A 79 3.32 6.22 -9.66
CA PHE A 79 4.02 7.43 -9.23
C PHE A 79 5.41 7.10 -8.70
N LEU A 80 6.43 7.69 -9.30
CA LEU A 80 7.82 7.61 -8.86
C LEU A 80 8.27 8.99 -8.38
N SER A 81 9.06 9.03 -7.30
CA SER A 81 9.71 10.27 -6.87
C SER A 81 10.60 10.87 -7.97
N GLU A 82 10.93 12.16 -7.85
CA GLU A 82 11.72 12.87 -8.86
C GLU A 82 13.08 12.21 -9.06
N ARG A 83 13.53 12.16 -10.32
CA ARG A 83 14.82 11.55 -10.67
C ARG A 83 15.95 12.55 -10.39
N ASP A 84 16.92 12.12 -9.61
CA ASP A 84 18.24 12.77 -9.52
C ASP A 84 19.18 12.15 -10.57
N GLN A 85 19.61 12.95 -11.54
CA GLN A 85 20.48 12.49 -12.63
C GLN A 85 21.93 12.23 -12.19
N GLU A 86 22.34 12.79 -11.04
CA GLU A 86 23.68 12.64 -10.49
C GLU A 86 23.73 11.61 -9.36
N ARG A 87 22.61 10.93 -9.05
CA ARG A 87 22.51 9.96 -7.98
C ARG A 87 23.53 8.83 -8.17
N LYS A 88 24.31 8.57 -7.11
CA LYS A 88 25.28 7.48 -7.03
C LYS A 88 24.81 6.40 -6.08
N ILE A 89 25.28 5.17 -6.32
CA ILE A 89 25.08 4.04 -5.41
C ILE A 89 25.78 4.33 -4.09
N ALA A 90 25.05 4.26 -2.97
CA ALA A 90 25.54 4.73 -1.66
C ALA A 90 26.32 3.68 -0.85
N PHE A 91 26.18 2.38 -1.19
CA PHE A 91 26.75 1.27 -0.41
C PHE A 91 27.11 0.05 -1.27
N GLY A 92 27.75 -0.94 -0.64
CA GLY A 92 28.09 -2.21 -1.30
C GLY A 92 29.31 -2.11 -2.24
N ALA A 93 29.45 -3.13 -3.09
CA ALA A 93 30.61 -3.27 -3.98
C ALA A 93 30.67 -2.17 -5.06
N SER A 94 29.52 -1.71 -5.55
CA SER A 94 29.41 -0.66 -6.58
C SER A 94 29.28 0.76 -6.00
N LYS A 95 29.67 0.97 -4.74
CA LYS A 95 29.56 2.29 -4.09
C LYS A 95 30.31 3.37 -4.90
N GLY A 96 29.61 4.45 -5.20
CA GLY A 96 30.14 5.59 -5.97
C GLY A 96 29.91 5.50 -7.48
N GLU A 97 29.43 4.36 -7.99
CA GLU A 97 28.99 4.22 -9.38
C GLU A 97 27.62 4.87 -9.61
N ASP A 98 27.24 5.05 -10.88
CA ASP A 98 25.90 5.52 -11.25
C ASP A 98 24.82 4.48 -10.88
N VAL A 99 23.67 4.97 -10.43
CA VAL A 99 22.51 4.11 -10.17
C VAL A 99 21.96 3.49 -11.46
N TRP A 100 21.42 2.28 -11.34
CA TRP A 100 20.94 1.51 -12.47
C TRP A 100 19.52 1.92 -12.87
N GLN A 101 19.33 2.21 -14.16
CA GLN A 101 18.02 2.45 -14.76
C GLN A 101 17.41 1.18 -15.37
N GLN A 102 18.22 0.14 -15.51
CA GLN A 102 17.86 -1.20 -15.98
C GLN A 102 18.45 -2.21 -15.02
N VAL A 103 17.79 -3.36 -14.87
CA VAL A 103 18.24 -4.40 -13.94
C VAL A 103 19.46 -5.13 -14.51
N PRO A 104 20.63 -5.12 -13.83
CA PRO A 104 21.77 -5.93 -14.24
C PRO A 104 21.39 -7.40 -14.26
N GLY A 105 21.83 -8.13 -15.29
CA GLY A 105 21.44 -9.54 -15.50
C GLY A 105 21.77 -10.44 -14.31
N GLU A 106 22.89 -10.18 -13.63
CA GLU A 106 23.34 -10.96 -12.46
C GLU A 106 22.44 -10.80 -11.21
N TYR A 107 21.64 -9.73 -11.11
CA TYR A 107 20.76 -9.45 -9.95
C TYR A 107 19.28 -9.59 -10.30
N ARG A 108 18.97 -10.06 -11.51
CA ARG A 108 17.60 -10.05 -12.05
C ARG A 108 16.64 -10.89 -11.21
N ALA A 109 17.03 -12.12 -10.86
CA ALA A 109 16.16 -13.02 -10.10
C ALA A 109 15.93 -12.51 -8.67
N GLU A 110 16.99 -12.00 -8.03
CA GLU A 110 16.95 -11.49 -6.66
C GLU A 110 16.09 -10.22 -6.56
N LEU A 111 16.27 -9.26 -7.49
CA LEU A 111 15.45 -8.04 -7.51
C LEU A 111 14.00 -8.34 -7.85
N GLN A 112 13.73 -9.27 -8.77
CA GLN A 112 12.36 -9.71 -9.04
C GLN A 112 11.71 -10.29 -7.79
N ARG A 113 12.41 -11.20 -7.10
CA ARG A 113 11.92 -11.82 -5.87
C ARG A 113 11.62 -10.79 -4.79
N LEU A 114 12.47 -9.78 -4.60
CA LEU A 114 12.23 -8.71 -3.62
C LEU A 114 10.99 -7.89 -3.96
N ILE A 115 10.82 -7.52 -5.24
CA ILE A 115 9.65 -6.77 -5.72
C ILE A 115 8.36 -7.59 -5.55
N VAL A 116 8.41 -8.89 -5.85
CA VAL A 116 7.25 -9.79 -5.68
C VAL A 116 6.89 -9.93 -4.20
N ILE A 117 7.86 -10.15 -3.32
CA ILE A 117 7.60 -10.29 -1.88
C ILE A 117 6.98 -9.02 -1.31
N GLN A 118 7.51 -7.84 -1.65
CA GLN A 118 6.91 -6.56 -1.24
C GLN A 118 5.49 -6.44 -1.82
N GLY A 119 5.35 -6.62 -3.13
CA GLY A 119 4.07 -6.49 -3.82
C GLY A 119 2.99 -7.47 -3.36
N ASP A 120 3.36 -8.61 -2.76
CA ASP A 120 2.41 -9.62 -2.26
C ASP A 120 1.75 -9.19 -0.94
N THR A 121 2.42 -8.34 -0.16
CA THR A 121 1.88 -7.84 1.11
C THR A 121 0.74 -6.84 0.94
N GLU A 122 0.76 -6.09 -0.17
CA GLU A 122 -0.17 -5.00 -0.43
C GLU A 122 -1.63 -5.49 -0.64
N PRO A 123 -1.92 -6.45 -1.53
CA PRO A 123 -3.26 -7.01 -1.63
C PRO A 123 -3.63 -7.88 -0.42
N ALA A 124 -2.65 -8.46 0.28
CA ALA A 124 -2.91 -9.26 1.47
C ALA A 124 -3.54 -8.43 2.59
N SER A 125 -3.05 -7.21 2.84
CA SER A 125 -3.61 -6.33 3.86
C SER A 125 -5.06 -5.95 3.52
N VAL A 126 -5.37 -5.69 2.25
CA VAL A 126 -6.74 -5.44 1.78
C VAL A 126 -7.65 -6.65 2.07
N GLU A 127 -7.17 -7.85 1.77
CA GLU A 127 -7.90 -9.10 1.99
C GLU A 127 -8.20 -9.35 3.48
N GLN A 128 -7.21 -9.14 4.35
CA GLN A 128 -7.35 -9.28 5.81
C GLN A 128 -8.38 -8.30 6.39
N GLN A 129 -8.48 -7.10 5.80
CA GLN A 129 -9.23 -5.97 6.35
C GLN A 129 -10.62 -5.80 5.75
N ARG A 130 -10.96 -6.53 4.69
CA ARG A 130 -12.15 -6.33 3.84
C ARG A 130 -13.49 -6.26 4.57
N ARG A 131 -13.62 -6.91 5.73
CA ARG A 131 -14.89 -6.98 6.50
C ARG A 131 -15.04 -5.87 7.54
N LEU A 132 -13.98 -5.15 7.88
CA LEU A 132 -13.94 -4.19 8.99
C LEU A 132 -14.92 -3.02 8.79
N GLY A 133 -15.24 -2.67 7.54
CA GLY A 133 -16.21 -1.62 7.24
C GLY A 133 -17.60 -1.88 7.83
N LEU A 134 -17.99 -3.15 8.02
CA LEU A 134 -19.30 -3.54 8.57
C LEU A 134 -19.45 -3.20 10.07
N THR A 135 -18.34 -3.00 10.77
CA THR A 135 -18.31 -2.73 12.22
C THR A 135 -17.56 -1.44 12.55
N ALA A 136 -17.45 -0.54 11.57
CA ALA A 136 -16.71 0.70 11.73
C ALA A 136 -17.23 1.54 12.91
N PRO A 137 -16.35 1.97 13.84
CA PRO A 137 -16.77 2.71 15.03
C PRO A 137 -17.20 4.14 14.73
N SER A 138 -16.89 4.65 13.53
CA SER A 138 -17.36 5.94 13.03
C SER A 138 -17.16 6.06 11.51
N LEU A 139 -17.78 7.06 10.88
CA LEU A 139 -17.50 7.41 9.48
C LEU A 139 -16.06 7.87 9.26
N TYR A 140 -15.44 8.50 10.27
CA TYR A 140 -14.04 8.91 10.22
C TYR A 140 -13.13 7.68 10.12
N ASP A 141 -13.38 6.66 10.95
CA ASP A 141 -12.63 5.42 10.96
C ASP A 141 -12.86 4.61 9.68
N LEU A 142 -14.11 4.54 9.21
CA LEU A 142 -14.47 3.91 7.95
C LEU A 142 -13.73 4.54 6.76
N ARG A 143 -13.70 5.88 6.69
CA ARG A 143 -12.96 6.60 5.65
C ARG A 143 -11.45 6.36 5.73
N ASN A 144 -10.89 6.25 6.93
CA ASN A 144 -9.46 5.92 7.09
C ASN A 144 -9.14 4.49 6.64
N LEU A 145 -9.98 3.51 6.98
CA LEU A 145 -9.85 2.14 6.48
C LEU A 145 -9.84 2.12 4.95
N PHE A 146 -10.82 2.78 4.32
CA PHE A 146 -10.88 2.82 2.86
C PHE A 146 -9.72 3.58 2.22
N GLN A 147 -9.21 4.63 2.86
CA GLN A 147 -7.99 5.30 2.40
C GLN A 147 -6.79 4.36 2.39
N VAL A 148 -6.58 3.59 3.47
CA VAL A 148 -5.54 2.56 3.54
C VAL A 148 -5.77 1.55 2.42
N ASN A 149 -6.97 0.99 2.28
CA ASN A 149 -7.21 -0.06 1.28
C ASN A 149 -6.93 0.40 -0.17
N VAL A 150 -7.32 1.62 -0.56
CA VAL A 150 -7.02 2.09 -1.93
C VAL A 150 -5.54 2.43 -2.13
N GLU A 151 -4.84 2.85 -1.07
CA GLU A 151 -3.39 3.10 -1.09
C GLU A 151 -2.60 1.80 -1.21
N GLU A 152 -2.99 0.75 -0.48
CA GLU A 152 -2.42 -0.61 -0.62
C GLU A 152 -2.72 -1.21 -2.00
N GLY A 153 -3.93 -0.99 -2.53
CA GLY A 153 -4.23 -1.31 -3.93
C GLY A 153 -3.28 -0.59 -4.91
N ARG A 154 -2.92 0.67 -4.62
CA ARG A 154 -1.96 1.45 -5.43
C ARG A 154 -0.52 0.96 -5.25
N HIS A 155 -0.16 0.48 -4.06
CA HIS A 155 1.14 -0.14 -3.79
C HIS A 155 1.35 -1.38 -4.65
N LEU A 156 0.32 -2.22 -4.80
CA LEU A 156 0.34 -3.34 -5.75
C LEU A 156 0.60 -2.86 -7.18
N TRP A 157 -0.12 -1.83 -7.64
CA TRP A 157 0.13 -1.21 -8.96
C TRP A 157 1.58 -0.73 -9.14
N ALA A 158 2.19 -0.21 -8.09
CA ALA A 158 3.58 0.27 -8.10
C ALA A 158 4.57 -0.88 -8.35
N MET A 159 4.37 -2.03 -7.71
CA MET A 159 5.22 -3.22 -7.89
C MET A 159 4.94 -3.90 -9.24
N VAL A 160 3.69 -4.01 -9.65
CA VAL A 160 3.28 -4.56 -10.96
C VAL A 160 3.86 -3.74 -12.11
N TYR A 161 3.88 -2.40 -12.00
CA TYR A 161 4.57 -1.54 -12.96
C TYR A 161 6.04 -1.93 -13.12
N LEU A 162 6.78 -2.08 -12.01
CA LEU A 162 8.20 -2.45 -12.06
C LEU A 162 8.38 -3.83 -12.71
N LEU A 163 7.54 -4.80 -12.36
CA LEU A 163 7.55 -6.14 -12.95
C LEU A 163 7.33 -6.09 -14.47
N HIS A 164 6.32 -5.37 -14.93
CA HIS A 164 6.02 -5.24 -16.36
C HIS A 164 7.12 -4.49 -17.12
N ALA A 165 7.63 -3.39 -16.57
CA ALA A 165 8.57 -2.50 -17.23
C ALA A 165 9.98 -3.09 -17.34
N TYR A 166 10.43 -3.86 -16.33
CA TYR A 166 11.84 -4.26 -16.22
C TYR A 166 12.07 -5.79 -16.23
N PHE A 167 11.03 -6.59 -15.96
CA PHE A 167 11.16 -8.05 -15.82
C PHE A 167 10.55 -8.87 -16.96
N GLY A 168 10.09 -8.20 -18.03
CA GLY A 168 9.79 -8.88 -19.29
C GLY A 168 8.61 -9.84 -19.18
N ARG A 169 8.77 -11.11 -19.60
CA ARG A 169 7.69 -12.10 -19.52
C ARG A 169 7.48 -12.60 -18.09
N GLU A 170 8.55 -13.01 -17.43
CA GLU A 170 8.52 -13.49 -16.05
C GLU A 170 7.89 -12.44 -15.12
N GLY A 171 8.17 -11.16 -15.34
CA GLY A 171 7.51 -10.08 -14.60
C GLY A 171 5.98 -10.06 -14.74
N ARG A 172 5.46 -10.32 -15.94
CA ARG A 172 3.99 -10.41 -16.15
C ARG A 172 3.40 -11.64 -15.48
N ASP A 173 4.09 -12.78 -15.58
CA ASP A 173 3.65 -14.01 -14.94
C ASP A 173 3.60 -13.84 -13.40
N GLU A 174 4.56 -13.12 -12.80
CA GLU A 174 4.52 -12.77 -11.37
C GLU A 174 3.42 -11.77 -11.01
N ALA A 175 3.14 -10.79 -11.88
CA ALA A 175 2.05 -9.84 -11.69
C ALA A 175 0.67 -10.51 -11.71
N ASP A 176 0.49 -11.53 -12.55
CA ASP A 176 -0.72 -12.36 -12.55
C ASP A 176 -0.78 -13.21 -11.28
N ALA A 177 0.34 -13.81 -10.86
CA ALA A 177 0.41 -14.63 -9.66
C ALA A 177 0.10 -13.86 -8.36
N LEU A 178 0.39 -12.55 -8.31
CA LEU A 178 0.04 -11.67 -7.19
C LEU A 178 -1.49 -11.57 -6.95
N LEU A 179 -2.32 -11.77 -7.98
CA LEU A 179 -3.78 -11.77 -7.86
C LEU A 179 -4.36 -13.17 -7.61
N ILE A 180 -3.58 -14.22 -7.85
CA ILE A 180 -4.01 -15.63 -7.65
C ILE A 180 -3.88 -16.02 -6.17
N ARG A 181 -2.82 -15.55 -5.50
CA ARG A 181 -2.63 -15.79 -4.06
C ARG A 181 -3.65 -14.99 -3.26
N ASN A 182 -4.13 -15.56 -2.16
CA ASN A 182 -5.10 -14.92 -1.26
C ASN A 182 -4.75 -15.20 0.20
N SER A 183 -4.91 -14.20 1.08
CA SER A 183 -4.68 -14.32 2.52
C SER A 183 -5.52 -15.45 3.12
N GLY A 184 -4.86 -16.39 3.81
CA GLY A 184 -5.52 -17.50 4.50
C GLY A 184 -5.99 -18.64 3.60
N SER A 185 -5.67 -18.62 2.30
CA SER A 185 -6.00 -19.70 1.35
C SER A 185 -5.20 -20.97 1.64
N GLU A 186 -5.86 -22.13 1.65
CA GLU A 186 -5.19 -23.44 1.82
C GLU A 186 -4.35 -23.82 0.59
N ASP A 187 -4.82 -23.47 -0.61
CA ASP A 187 -4.19 -23.86 -1.87
C ASP A 187 -3.17 -22.84 -2.38
N SER A 188 -3.39 -21.56 -2.11
CA SER A 188 -2.57 -20.46 -2.65
C SER A 188 -2.47 -19.30 -1.66
N PRO A 189 -1.84 -19.52 -0.49
CA PRO A 189 -1.68 -18.48 0.54
C PRO A 189 -0.75 -17.35 0.07
N ARG A 190 -0.81 -16.22 0.78
CA ARG A 190 0.20 -15.15 0.69
C ARG A 190 1.56 -15.65 1.14
N ILE A 191 2.64 -15.01 0.69
CA ILE A 191 4.01 -15.48 0.88
C ILE A 191 4.44 -15.43 2.35
N LEU A 192 4.04 -14.37 3.07
CA LEU A 192 4.46 -14.14 4.46
C LEU A 192 3.35 -14.56 5.42
N GLY A 193 3.72 -15.27 6.49
CA GLY A 193 2.75 -15.82 7.46
C GLY A 193 1.85 -14.76 8.10
N ALA A 194 2.41 -13.62 8.53
CA ALA A 194 1.63 -12.52 9.14
C ALA A 194 0.53 -11.95 8.21
N PHE A 195 0.72 -12.07 6.89
CA PHE A 195 -0.22 -11.64 5.86
C PHE A 195 -1.22 -12.76 5.46
N ASN A 196 -1.26 -13.86 6.22
CA ASN A 196 -2.30 -14.88 6.15
C ASN A 196 -3.13 -14.96 7.43
N GLU A 197 -2.74 -14.25 8.50
CA GLU A 197 -3.49 -14.20 9.76
C GLU A 197 -4.77 -13.38 9.60
N GLU A 198 -5.75 -13.58 10.48
CA GLU A 198 -6.95 -12.75 10.47
C GLU A 198 -6.69 -11.35 11.05
N THR A 199 -7.38 -10.33 10.53
CA THR A 199 -7.59 -9.05 11.22
C THR A 199 -9.05 -8.98 11.69
N PRO A 200 -9.38 -9.62 12.83
CA PRO A 200 -10.76 -9.94 13.18
C PRO A 200 -11.59 -8.74 13.67
N ASP A 201 -10.93 -7.69 14.16
CA ASP A 201 -11.57 -6.53 14.77
C ASP A 201 -10.76 -5.24 14.58
N TRP A 202 -11.36 -4.11 14.98
CA TRP A 202 -10.75 -2.79 14.83
C TRP A 202 -9.54 -2.56 15.73
N LEU A 203 -9.45 -3.23 16.88
CA LEU A 203 -8.25 -3.15 17.72
C LEU A 203 -7.07 -3.82 16.99
N SER A 204 -7.31 -4.99 16.42
CA SER A 204 -6.37 -5.72 15.58
C SER A 204 -5.93 -4.89 14.38
N PHE A 205 -6.86 -4.21 13.69
CA PHE A 205 -6.54 -3.30 12.58
C PHE A 205 -5.65 -2.12 13.00
N PHE A 206 -5.96 -1.47 14.13
CA PHE A 206 -5.12 -0.38 14.62
C PHE A 206 -3.73 -0.88 15.04
N MET A 207 -3.62 -2.07 15.63
CA MET A 207 -2.33 -2.70 15.94
C MET A 207 -1.57 -3.08 14.67
N PHE A 208 -2.26 -3.62 13.66
CA PHE A 208 -1.67 -3.97 12.36
C PHE A 208 -1.05 -2.74 11.70
N THR A 209 -1.82 -1.67 11.54
CA THR A 209 -1.34 -0.41 10.95
C THR A 209 -0.30 0.30 11.83
N TYR A 210 -0.21 -0.04 13.12
CA TYR A 210 0.82 0.48 14.03
C TYR A 210 2.15 -0.30 13.95
N PHE A 211 2.08 -1.63 13.82
CA PHE A 211 3.23 -2.55 13.88
C PHE A 211 3.60 -3.17 12.53
N THR A 212 2.64 -3.77 11.82
CA THR A 212 2.88 -4.49 10.56
C THR A 212 3.22 -3.52 9.42
N ASP A 213 2.45 -2.45 9.23
CA ASP A 213 2.76 -1.39 8.25
C ASP A 213 4.09 -0.71 8.58
N ARG A 214 4.48 -0.71 9.85
CA ARG A 214 5.80 -0.23 10.25
C ARG A 214 6.93 -1.14 9.77
N ASP A 215 6.73 -2.46 9.68
CA ASP A 215 7.67 -3.33 8.95
C ASP A 215 7.73 -2.93 7.47
N GLY A 216 6.57 -2.71 6.82
CA GLY A 216 6.45 -2.16 5.47
C GLY A 216 7.31 -0.90 5.29
N LYS A 217 7.21 0.07 6.20
CA LYS A 217 8.08 1.26 6.23
C LYS A 217 9.58 0.92 6.27
N TYR A 218 10.01 -0.04 7.08
CA TYR A 218 11.44 -0.40 7.17
C TYR A 218 11.92 -1.15 5.92
N GLN A 219 11.08 -2.02 5.34
CA GLN A 219 11.36 -2.68 4.07
C GLN A 219 11.46 -1.65 2.94
N LEU A 220 10.44 -0.80 2.76
CA LEU A 220 10.44 0.29 1.79
C LEU A 220 11.60 1.27 2.03
N GLY A 221 11.93 1.57 3.29
CA GLY A 221 13.09 2.39 3.66
C GLY A 221 14.41 1.77 3.21
N THR A 222 14.51 0.44 3.22
CA THR A 222 15.70 -0.28 2.73
C THR A 222 15.72 -0.33 1.20
N LEU A 223 14.59 -0.64 0.56
CA LEU A 223 14.45 -0.69 -0.90
C LEU A 223 14.59 0.69 -1.55
N LYS A 224 14.23 1.76 -0.84
CA LYS A 224 14.51 3.15 -1.21
C LYS A 224 16.01 3.37 -1.45
N GLU A 225 16.89 2.69 -0.74
CA GLU A 225 18.33 2.85 -0.91
C GLU A 225 18.89 2.03 -2.09
N SER A 226 18.05 1.24 -2.78
CA SER A 226 18.46 0.38 -3.89
C SER A 226 19.23 1.12 -4.98
N ALA A 227 20.24 0.42 -5.53
CA ALA A 227 20.97 0.82 -6.72
C ALA A 227 20.07 0.78 -7.97
N PHE A 228 19.01 -0.02 -7.98
CA PHE A 228 17.99 0.00 -9.02
C PHE A 228 17.05 1.20 -8.79
N ASP A 229 17.31 2.29 -9.50
CA ASP A 229 16.72 3.61 -9.25
C ASP A 229 15.19 3.67 -9.43
N PRO A 230 14.57 3.00 -10.41
CA PRO A 230 13.12 2.91 -10.49
C PRO A 230 12.46 2.34 -9.22
N LEU A 231 13.02 1.27 -8.63
CA LEU A 231 12.53 0.72 -7.37
C LEU A 231 12.72 1.70 -6.22
N SER A 232 13.91 2.30 -6.12
CA SER A 232 14.22 3.31 -5.11
C SER A 232 13.19 4.45 -5.09
N ARG A 233 12.89 5.01 -6.27
CA ARG A 233 11.96 6.14 -6.43
C ARG A 233 10.50 5.75 -6.21
N THR A 234 10.11 4.52 -6.55
CA THR A 234 8.81 3.93 -6.21
C THR A 234 8.64 3.85 -4.69
N CYS A 235 9.60 3.24 -3.99
CA CYS A 235 9.54 3.10 -2.54
C CYS A 235 9.58 4.46 -1.81
N GLU A 236 10.35 5.44 -2.32
CA GLU A 236 10.34 6.79 -1.76
C GLU A 236 8.96 7.46 -1.85
N PHE A 237 8.22 7.22 -2.93
CA PHE A 237 6.86 7.74 -3.06
C PHE A 237 5.91 7.02 -2.09
N MET A 238 5.94 5.69 -2.04
CA MET A 238 5.11 4.86 -1.15
C MET A 238 5.29 5.24 0.33
N LEU A 239 6.51 5.57 0.75
CA LEU A 239 6.79 6.03 2.12
C LEU A 239 6.01 7.29 2.53
N LYS A 240 5.49 8.08 1.58
CA LYS A 240 4.61 9.22 1.87
C LYS A 240 3.20 8.77 2.22
N GLU A 241 2.72 7.68 1.61
CA GLU A 241 1.42 7.07 1.89
C GLU A 241 1.50 6.23 3.17
N GLU A 242 2.57 5.46 3.35
CA GLU A 242 2.85 4.66 4.56
C GLU A 242 2.80 5.50 5.86
N ALA A 243 3.18 6.78 5.77
CA ALA A 243 3.08 7.71 6.88
C ALA A 243 1.63 7.92 7.36
N HIS A 244 0.65 7.85 6.44
CA HIS A 244 -0.77 7.90 6.78
C HIS A 244 -1.22 6.63 7.48
N HIS A 245 -0.79 5.45 7.02
CA HIS A 245 -1.22 4.18 7.61
C HIS A 245 -0.75 4.07 9.08
N MET A 246 0.51 4.38 9.34
CA MET A 246 1.03 4.46 10.72
C MET A 246 0.30 5.50 11.58
N PHE A 247 -0.14 6.61 11.00
CA PHE A 247 -0.96 7.60 11.71
C PHE A 247 -2.31 7.02 12.11
N VAL A 248 -2.97 6.25 11.23
CA VAL A 248 -4.23 5.56 11.52
C VAL A 248 -4.06 4.62 12.70
N GLY A 249 -3.02 3.77 12.69
CA GLY A 249 -2.75 2.85 13.80
C GLY A 249 -2.42 3.56 15.11
N THR A 250 -1.49 4.53 15.07
CA THR A 250 -1.06 5.28 16.27
C THR A 250 -2.23 6.01 16.92
N THR A 251 -2.98 6.78 16.13
CA THR A 251 -4.10 7.55 16.68
C THR A 251 -5.30 6.69 17.04
N GLY A 252 -5.49 5.54 16.37
CA GLY A 252 -6.49 4.54 16.74
C GLY A 252 -6.25 3.99 18.13
N ILE A 253 -5.05 3.47 18.41
CA ILE A 253 -4.67 2.96 19.73
C ILE A 253 -4.73 4.05 20.80
N ASP A 254 -4.21 5.25 20.52
CA ASP A 254 -4.30 6.39 21.46
C ASP A 254 -5.74 6.70 21.87
N ARG A 255 -6.69 6.65 20.91
CA ARG A 255 -8.11 6.88 21.18
C ARG A 255 -8.73 5.76 22.00
N VAL A 256 -8.36 4.50 21.77
CA VAL A 256 -8.80 3.37 22.59
C VAL A 256 -8.29 3.51 24.03
N VAL A 257 -6.98 3.71 24.21
CA VAL A 257 -6.35 3.90 25.54
C VAL A 257 -6.97 5.09 26.26
N LYS A 258 -7.17 6.22 25.58
CA LYS A 258 -7.83 7.40 26.15
C LYS A 258 -9.25 7.06 26.63
N ARG A 259 -10.08 6.42 25.80
CA ARG A 259 -11.45 6.06 26.20
C ARG A 259 -11.47 5.10 27.38
N SER A 260 -10.54 4.15 27.42
CA SER A 260 -10.38 3.22 28.53
C SER A 260 -10.05 3.94 29.85
N THR A 261 -9.08 4.86 29.82
CA THR A 261 -8.72 5.65 31.03
C THR A 261 -9.84 6.60 31.48
N GLU A 262 -10.63 7.15 30.56
CA GLU A 262 -11.82 7.95 30.89
C GLU A 262 -12.88 7.13 31.63
N LEU A 263 -13.17 5.90 31.16
CA LEU A 263 -14.09 4.98 31.82
C LEU A 263 -13.57 4.54 33.19
N MET A 264 -12.26 4.28 33.31
CA MET A 264 -11.65 3.94 34.60
C MET A 264 -11.84 5.05 35.63
N ARG A 265 -11.67 6.31 35.20
CA ARG A 265 -11.89 7.49 36.04
C ARG A 265 -13.36 7.69 36.39
N GLU A 266 -14.26 7.53 35.42
CA GLU A 266 -15.71 7.72 35.60
C GLU A 266 -16.30 6.71 36.59
N HIS A 267 -15.91 5.44 36.48
CA HIS A 267 -16.43 4.35 37.29
C HIS A 267 -15.55 3.97 38.48
N GLN A 268 -14.40 4.62 38.63
CA GLN A 268 -13.41 4.38 39.70
C GLN A 268 -13.00 2.90 39.81
N THR A 269 -12.80 2.24 38.66
CA THR A 269 -12.45 0.82 38.56
C THR A 269 -11.58 0.54 37.35
N GLU A 270 -10.72 -0.49 37.41
CA GLU A 270 -9.99 -1.00 36.25
C GLU A 270 -10.84 -1.97 35.41
N GLU A 271 -11.91 -2.52 36.02
CA GLU A 271 -12.87 -3.43 35.40
C GLU A 271 -13.88 -2.65 34.53
N ILE A 272 -13.43 -2.17 33.37
CA ILE A 272 -14.21 -1.32 32.47
C ILE A 272 -14.99 -2.07 31.38
N ALA A 273 -14.80 -3.39 31.24
CA ALA A 273 -15.53 -4.21 30.27
C ALA A 273 -17.07 -4.15 30.47
N PRO A 274 -17.62 -4.18 31.70
CA PRO A 274 -19.04 -3.95 31.94
C PRO A 274 -19.56 -2.57 31.50
N HIS A 275 -18.64 -1.61 31.30
CA HIS A 275 -18.92 -0.25 30.85
C HIS A 275 -18.59 -0.04 29.36
N GLY A 276 -18.33 -1.12 28.62
CA GLY A 276 -18.04 -1.09 27.18
C GLY A 276 -16.63 -0.62 26.81
N GLY A 277 -15.69 -0.63 27.77
CA GLY A 277 -14.28 -0.32 27.52
C GLY A 277 -13.42 -1.57 27.29
N ILE A 278 -12.27 -1.40 26.63
CA ILE A 278 -11.25 -2.44 26.50
C ILE A 278 -10.19 -2.19 27.59
N ALA A 279 -10.02 -3.12 28.53
CA ALA A 279 -9.12 -2.94 29.66
C ALA A 279 -7.64 -2.80 29.22
N LEU A 280 -6.86 -2.00 29.94
CA LEU A 280 -5.47 -1.67 29.56
C LEU A 280 -4.52 -2.88 29.54
N ASN A 281 -4.85 -3.97 30.23
CA ASN A 281 -4.09 -5.22 30.22
C ASN A 281 -4.44 -6.12 29.02
N VAL A 282 -5.53 -5.82 28.30
CA VAL A 282 -5.93 -6.49 27.06
C VAL A 282 -5.34 -5.77 25.85
N ILE A 283 -5.22 -4.44 25.90
CA ILE A 283 -4.54 -3.60 24.90
C ILE A 283 -3.03 -3.86 24.96
#